data_AF-A0A2I0KU61-F1
#
_entry.id   AF-A0A2I0KU61-F1
#
_cell.length_a   1.000
_cell.length_b   1.000
_cell.length_c   1.000
_cell.angle_alpha   90.00
_cell.angle_beta   90.00
_cell.angle_gamma   90.00
#
_symmetry.space_group_name_H-M   'P 1'
#
loop_
_entity.id
_entity.type
_entity.pdbx_description
1 polymer ?
#
loop_
_entity_poly.entity_id
_entity_poly.type
_entity_poly.pdbx_seq_one_letter_code
_entity_poly.pdbx_strand_id
1 'polypeptide(L)'
;MGHPVEKRDLYDADHGKKVLSMAPGLERLNILPFKVAAYDKTQGKMAFFDPSRPQDFLFISGTKMRTLAKNKENPPDGFMCPGGWKVLVDYYDSLTPSGSERVPEAVPA
;
A
#
# COMPACT_ATOMS: atom_id res chain seq x y z
N MET A 1 2.85 5.76 -8.87
CA MET A 1 2.53 7.04 -9.56
C MET A 1 2.28 6.67 -11.01
N GLY A 2 1.17 7.14 -11.62
CA GLY A 2 0.82 6.73 -12.98
C GLY A 2 1.69 7.41 -14.02
N HIS A 3 1.98 6.72 -15.13
CA HIS A 3 2.59 7.34 -16.29
C HIS A 3 1.64 8.43 -16.85
N PRO A 4 2.14 9.62 -17.23
CA PRO A 4 1.29 10.76 -17.61
C PRO A 4 0.44 10.51 -18.86
N VAL A 5 0.86 9.58 -19.73
CA VAL A 5 0.20 9.29 -21.02
C VAL A 5 -0.32 7.85 -21.11
N GLU A 6 0.30 6.90 -20.40
CA GLU A 6 0.03 5.47 -20.56
C GLU A 6 -0.58 4.90 -19.29
N LYS A 7 -1.37 3.84 -19.42
CA LYS A 7 -1.97 3.15 -18.27
C LYS A 7 -1.00 2.16 -17.63
N ARG A 8 0.13 2.66 -17.13
CA ARG A 8 1.14 1.89 -16.40
C ARG A 8 1.75 2.72 -15.29
N ASP A 9 2.59 2.08 -14.47
CA ASP A 9 3.40 2.78 -13.50
C ASP A 9 4.45 3.68 -14.18
N LEU A 10 4.73 4.81 -13.54
CA LEU A 10 5.71 5.80 -13.99
C LEU A 10 7.13 5.23 -14.04
N TYR A 11 7.44 4.31 -13.13
CA TYR A 11 8.74 3.65 -13.00
C TYR A 11 8.56 2.14 -12.95
N ASP A 12 9.60 1.42 -13.36
CA ASP A 12 9.72 -0.01 -13.10
C ASP A 12 9.88 -0.25 -11.58
N ALA A 13 9.14 -1.21 -11.03
CA ALA A 13 9.12 -1.53 -9.61
C ALA A 13 10.49 -1.94 -9.05
N ASP A 14 11.40 -2.45 -9.90
CA ASP A 14 12.73 -2.90 -9.51
C ASP A 14 13.80 -1.81 -9.58
N HIS A 15 13.51 -0.65 -10.16
CA HIS A 15 14.50 0.42 -10.30
C HIS A 15 14.94 0.98 -8.94
N GLY A 16 14.02 1.17 -8.00
CA GLY A 16 14.35 1.73 -6.68
C GLY A 16 15.41 0.91 -5.94
N LYS A 17 15.23 -0.40 -5.85
CA LYS A 17 16.20 -1.30 -5.18
C LYS A 17 17.55 -1.35 -5.91
N LYS A 18 17.54 -1.37 -7.25
CA LYS A 18 18.77 -1.42 -8.08
C LYS A 18 19.56 -0.11 -7.94
N VAL A 19 18.91 1.03 -8.12
CA VAL A 19 19.57 2.34 -8.06
C VAL A 19 20.13 2.62 -6.67
N LEU A 20 19.39 2.32 -5.60
CA LEU A 20 19.88 2.49 -4.23
C LEU A 20 21.13 1.65 -3.94
N SER A 21 21.21 0.42 -4.47
CA SER A 21 22.37 -0.44 -4.28
C SER A 21 23.64 0.04 -5.01
N MET A 22 23.50 0.92 -6.00
CA MET A 22 24.60 1.45 -6.80
C MET A 22 24.85 2.94 -6.54
N ALA A 23 24.13 3.55 -5.59
CA ALA A 23 24.19 4.98 -5.35
C ALA A 23 25.51 5.36 -4.66
N PRO A 24 26.29 6.30 -5.23
CA PRO A 24 27.53 6.77 -4.61
C PRO A 24 27.23 7.49 -3.29
N GLY A 25 28.06 7.28 -2.28
CA GLY A 25 27.89 7.84 -0.94
C GLY A 25 27.05 7.00 0.03
N LEU A 26 26.53 5.84 -0.41
CA LEU A 26 25.81 4.88 0.45
C LEU A 26 26.64 3.63 0.79
N GLU A 27 27.97 3.64 0.56
CA GLU A 27 28.82 2.45 0.70
C GLU A 27 28.91 1.93 2.14
N ARG A 28 28.65 2.80 3.12
CA ARG A 28 28.66 2.44 4.55
C ARG A 28 27.32 1.90 5.06
N LEU A 29 26.28 1.88 4.22
CA LEU A 29 24.96 1.39 4.57
C LEU A 29 24.69 0.06 3.88
N ASN A 30 24.19 -0.92 4.62
CA ASN A 30 23.75 -2.19 4.05
C ASN A 30 22.29 -2.09 3.59
N ILE A 31 22.06 -2.13 2.28
CA ILE A 31 20.71 -2.09 1.71
C ILE A 31 20.14 -3.51 1.66
N LEU A 32 18.98 -3.72 2.30
CA LEU A 32 18.27 -5.01 2.31
C LEU A 32 17.06 -4.97 1.35
N PRO A 33 17.19 -5.47 0.11
CA PRO A 33 16.09 -5.46 -0.84
C PRO A 33 15.10 -6.59 -0.53
N PHE A 34 13.81 -6.26 -0.55
CA PHE A 34 12.72 -7.23 -0.41
C PHE A 34 11.96 -7.41 -1.71
N LYS A 35 11.31 -8.56 -1.86
CA LYS A 35 10.32 -8.81 -2.92
C LYS A 35 8.96 -8.24 -2.50
N VAL A 36 8.06 -8.10 -3.46
CA VAL A 36 6.68 -7.68 -3.19
C VAL A 36 6.02 -8.66 -2.21
N ALA A 37 5.39 -8.14 -1.18
CA ALA A 37 4.55 -8.92 -0.26
C ALA A 37 3.07 -8.65 -0.55
N ALA A 38 2.26 -9.70 -0.54
CA ALA A 38 0.82 -9.63 -0.75
C ALA A 38 0.12 -10.61 0.19
N TYR A 39 -1.20 -10.48 0.30
CA TYR A 39 -1.98 -11.37 1.17
C TYR A 39 -2.12 -12.75 0.53
N ASP A 40 -1.50 -13.77 1.11
CA ASP A 40 -1.64 -15.16 0.65
C ASP A 40 -2.93 -15.74 1.22
N LYS A 41 -3.91 -16.00 0.34
CA LYS A 41 -5.22 -16.53 0.71
C LYS A 41 -5.14 -17.95 1.27
N THR A 42 -4.12 -18.72 0.89
CA THR A 42 -3.93 -20.11 1.36
C THR A 42 -3.40 -20.13 2.79
N GLN A 43 -2.65 -19.11 3.20
CA GLN A 43 -2.05 -19.01 4.53
C GLN A 43 -2.77 -18.05 5.48
N GLY A 44 -3.67 -17.21 4.96
CA GLY A 44 -4.40 -16.23 5.75
C GLY A 44 -3.51 -15.11 6.32
N LYS A 45 -2.43 -14.75 5.63
CA LYS A 45 -1.45 -13.75 6.11
C LYS A 45 -0.65 -13.13 4.98
N MET A 46 0.08 -12.06 5.30
CA MET A 46 1.04 -11.46 4.38
C MET A 46 2.23 -12.39 4.13
N ALA A 47 2.57 -12.60 2.86
CA ALA A 47 3.72 -13.39 2.43
C ALA A 47 4.37 -12.78 1.18
N PHE A 48 5.62 -13.17 0.87
CA PHE A 48 6.24 -12.77 -0.39
C PHE A 48 5.50 -13.38 -1.58
N PHE A 49 5.24 -12.54 -2.58
CA PHE A 49 4.55 -12.92 -3.80
C PHE A 49 5.32 -13.99 -4.57
N ASP A 50 4.61 -15.03 -4.98
CA ASP A 50 5.13 -16.13 -5.78
C ASP A 50 4.49 -16.13 -7.17
N PRO A 51 5.25 -15.81 -8.23
CA PRO A 51 4.72 -15.71 -9.60
C PRO A 51 4.27 -17.05 -10.18
N SER A 52 4.60 -18.19 -9.56
CA SER A 52 4.12 -19.52 -10.00
C SER A 52 2.66 -19.77 -9.61
N ARG A 53 2.14 -19.05 -8.61
CA ARG A 53 0.78 -19.17 -8.09
C ARG A 53 0.14 -17.79 -7.83
N PRO A 54 0.08 -16.91 -8.85
CA PRO A 54 -0.37 -15.52 -8.67
C PRO A 54 -1.82 -15.42 -8.19
N GLN A 55 -2.66 -16.40 -8.53
CA GLN A 55 -4.07 -16.47 -8.14
C GLN A 55 -4.27 -16.63 -6.63
N ASP A 56 -3.27 -17.11 -5.89
CA ASP A 56 -3.36 -17.31 -4.44
C ASP A 56 -3.13 -16.01 -3.66
N PHE A 57 -2.59 -14.99 -4.32
CA PHE A 57 -2.29 -13.70 -3.72
C PHE A 57 -3.36 -12.66 -4.01
N LEU A 58 -3.69 -11.88 -2.99
CA LEU A 58 -4.64 -10.78 -3.07
C LEU A 58 -3.91 -9.46 -2.82
N PHE A 59 -3.99 -8.57 -3.81
CA PHE A 59 -3.43 -7.23 -3.76
C PHE A 59 -4.50 -6.23 -3.31
N ILE A 60 -4.28 -5.59 -2.17
CA ILE A 60 -5.16 -4.53 -1.64
C ILE A 60 -4.45 -3.20 -1.79
N SER A 61 -4.82 -2.45 -2.83
CA SER A 61 -4.31 -1.09 -3.04
C SER A 61 -4.95 -0.10 -2.07
N GLY A 62 -4.36 1.08 -1.92
CA GLY A 62 -4.95 2.17 -1.13
C GLY A 62 -6.36 2.57 -1.60
N THR A 63 -6.62 2.52 -2.91
CA THR A 63 -7.96 2.74 -3.46
C THR A 63 -8.94 1.66 -2.98
N LYS A 64 -8.53 0.40 -2.95
CA LYS A 64 -9.37 -0.69 -2.44
C LYS A 64 -9.62 -0.56 -0.94
N MET A 65 -8.61 -0.18 -0.14
CA MET A 65 -8.78 0.11 1.29
C MET A 65 -9.82 1.22 1.51
N ARG A 66 -9.75 2.31 0.75
CA ARG A 66 -10.73 3.40 0.81
C ARG A 66 -12.15 2.91 0.51
N THR A 67 -12.33 2.06 -0.51
CA THR A 67 -13.65 1.49 -0.84
C THR A 67 -14.18 0.59 0.26
N LEU A 68 -13.36 -0.30 0.82
CA LEU A 68 -13.74 -1.17 1.93
C LEU A 68 -14.20 -0.36 3.14
N ALA A 69 -13.41 0.63 3.55
CA ALA A 69 -13.76 1.50 4.67
C ALA A 69 -15.07 2.27 4.45
N LYS A 70 -15.29 2.81 3.25
CA LYS A 70 -16.55 3.50 2.88
C LYS A 70 -17.77 2.59 2.96
N ASN A 71 -17.61 1.32 2.61
CA ASN A 71 -18.68 0.32 2.67
C ASN A 71 -18.84 -0.31 4.07
N LYS A 72 -18.05 0.13 5.07
CA LYS A 72 -17.95 -0.50 6.39
C LYS A 72 -17.56 -1.99 6.33
N GLU A 73 -16.79 -2.36 5.30
CA GLU A 73 -16.19 -3.68 5.13
C GLU A 73 -14.77 -3.71 5.71
N ASN A 74 -14.33 -4.88 6.16
CA ASN A 74 -12.97 -5.08 6.65
C ASN A 74 -12.11 -5.78 5.59
N PRO A 75 -10.80 -5.49 5.52
CA PRO A 75 -9.88 -6.32 4.76
C PRO A 75 -9.81 -7.74 5.37
N PRO A 76 -9.27 -8.73 4.64
CA PRO A 76 -9.04 -10.06 5.17
C PRO A 76 -8.25 -10.02 6.48
N ASP A 77 -8.58 -10.93 7.39
CA ASP A 77 -7.85 -11.08 8.66
C ASP A 77 -6.36 -11.32 8.40
N GLY A 78 -5.48 -10.72 9.19
CA GLY A 78 -4.03 -10.81 8.98
C GLY A 78 -3.45 -9.91 7.86
N PHE A 79 -4.27 -9.13 7.14
CA PHE A 79 -3.77 -8.08 6.23
C PHE A 79 -3.20 -6.87 7.00
N MET A 80 -3.91 -6.44 8.04
CA MET A 80 -3.54 -5.31 8.90
C MET A 80 -4.07 -5.56 10.31
N CYS A 81 -3.37 -5.08 11.33
CA CYS A 81 -3.86 -5.20 12.70
C CYS A 81 -5.18 -4.42 12.88
N PRO A 82 -6.14 -4.90 13.70
CA PRO A 82 -7.43 -4.25 13.88
C PRO A 82 -7.35 -2.79 14.34
N GLY A 83 -6.39 -2.48 15.22
CA GLY A 83 -6.15 -1.12 15.70
C GLY A 83 -5.70 -0.17 14.57
N GLY A 84 -4.80 -0.63 13.70
CA GLY A 84 -4.36 0.15 12.54
C GLY A 84 -5.48 0.35 11.51
N TRP A 85 -6.30 -0.69 11.28
CA TRP A 85 -7.45 -0.59 10.39
C TRP A 85 -8.49 0.42 10.91
N LYS A 86 -8.76 0.44 12.22
CA LYS A 86 -9.67 1.42 12.84
C LYS A 86 -9.26 2.87 12.54
N VAL A 87 -7.97 3.18 12.66
CA VAL A 87 -7.44 4.52 12.34
C VAL A 87 -7.71 4.89 10.87
N LEU A 88 -7.57 3.94 9.94
CA LEU A 88 -7.87 4.18 8.52
C LEU A 88 -9.37 4.39 8.26
N VAL A 89 -10.23 3.63 8.93
CA VAL A 89 -11.68 3.84 8.85
C VAL A 89 -12.05 5.24 9.33
N ASP A 90 -11.57 5.64 10.50
CA ASP A 90 -11.82 6.97 11.08
C ASP A 90 -11.32 8.09 10.13
N TYR A 91 -10.15 7.90 9.50
CA TYR A 91 -9.64 8.81 8.47
C TYR A 91 -10.57 8.89 7.25
N TYR A 92 -10.98 7.76 6.66
CA TYR A 92 -11.82 7.77 5.47
C TYR A 92 -13.23 8.29 5.72
N ASP A 93 -13.78 8.07 6.91
CA ASP A 93 -15.06 8.64 7.35
C ASP A 93 -14.98 10.17 7.42
N SER A 94 -13.88 10.75 7.92
CA SER A 94 -13.68 12.21 7.93
C SER A 94 -13.65 12.84 6.53
N LEU A 95 -13.29 12.07 5.51
CA LEU A 95 -13.24 12.51 4.12
C LEU A 95 -14.59 12.39 3.40
N THR A 96 -15.56 11.69 3.99
CA THR A 96 -16.92 11.64 3.44
C THR A 96 -17.69 12.86 3.92
N PRO A 97 -18.06 13.80 3.03
CA PRO A 97 -18.75 15.01 3.44
C PRO A 97 -20.21 14.67 3.77
N SER A 98 -20.50 14.32 5.01
CA SER A 98 -21.77 14.70 5.63
C SER A 98 -21.61 16.16 6.07
N GLY A 99 -22.35 17.08 5.46
CA GLY A 99 -22.11 18.53 5.57
C GLY A 99 -21.79 19.02 6.98
N SER A 100 -20.56 19.48 7.20
CA SER A 100 -20.18 20.55 8.12
C SER A 100 -18.68 20.80 8.01
N GLU A 101 -18.35 22.00 7.56
CA GLU A 101 -17.11 22.78 7.66
C GLU A 101 -16.03 22.24 8.63
N ARG A 102 -15.16 21.35 8.18
CA ARG A 102 -13.77 21.28 8.69
C ARG A 102 -12.83 20.93 7.53
N VAL A 103 -12.15 21.95 7.02
CA VAL A 103 -11.09 21.76 6.03
C VAL A 103 -9.89 21.13 6.76
N PRO A 104 -9.35 19.98 6.32
CA PRO A 104 -8.14 19.43 6.90
C PRO A 104 -6.97 20.37 6.63
N GLU A 105 -6.32 20.83 7.70
CA GLU A 105 -5.11 21.64 7.64
C GLU A 105 -3.94 20.80 7.09
N ALA A 106 -3.28 21.32 6.05
CA ALA A 106 -2.13 20.65 5.45
C ALA A 106 -0.94 20.69 6.41
N VAL A 107 -0.40 19.52 6.75
CA VAL A 107 0.84 19.42 7.54
C VAL A 107 1.99 20.02 6.72
N PRO A 108 2.68 21.08 7.21
CA PRO A 108 3.79 21.68 6.48
C PRO A 108 4.98 20.73 6.41
N ALA A 109 5.71 20.81 5.29
CA ALA A 109 6.93 20.05 5.01
C ALA A 109 8.12 20.49 5.85
#